data_AF-A0A0D0AR82-F1
#
_entry.id   AF-A0A0D0AR82-F1
#
_cell.length_a   1.000
_cell.length_b   1.000
_cell.length_c   1.000
_cell.angle_alpha   90.00
_cell.angle_beta   90.00
_cell.angle_gamma   90.00
#
_symmetry.space_group_name_H-M   'P 1'
#
loop_
_entity.id
_entity.type
_entity.pdbx_description
1 polymer ?
#
loop_
_entity_poly.entity_id
_entity_poly.type
_entity_poly.pdbx_seq_one_letter_code
_entity_poly.pdbx_strand_id
1 'polypeptide(L)'
;MVFIAHWHRSSDGTLAPGTLLKWEHRCTAKFDIFIPEDLPACPRVVVVCRNPHSHPPPAPIKTPPLLVNLFRSLLLDMDWQLADATPRRIILDSGFMKGLRVALGWVADRSPCLSDIHPSLANLDHVRRLINVFRFEKYPLGTGFEGNLNFTLLIQQLPREQHYVRCAETYTLTAKTEFRLVICMTTSMALRLLGAKRISIDTSFKRLHGWQEFEIEAWDSEHMRSVTGVRAFTTSQSAQAHLILFQRIFQIAEDDTGVPVSFHHIHGTGYESVVADGHMGQGLGLGMFCVELCQNNTAICGYERNRQLRDLNPYDHLRRFYRVCVTHFKRNVLALRTHVSSEVYSAMLSLASSEPHPDIEKTYTIIRGGGRKAQAWLKDKLVTNKFVLAAIYRPASLIPEVIWRACPSTTNGNEQAHRSANRDSVNLTLLGGIMRGRDFDERAARSMEVHSSLGINTRDQDSTHIRRASRSIVRQGNIILFVGVLFKSDILLALVQ
;
A
#
# COMPACT_ATOMS: atom_id res chain seq x y z
N MET A 1 -29.52 1.75 -39.63
CA MET A 1 -30.19 0.61 -38.96
C MET A 1 -29.46 0.34 -37.66
N VAL A 2 -30.16 0.35 -36.54
CA VAL A 2 -29.61 -0.16 -35.28
C VAL A 2 -29.99 -1.65 -35.23
N PHE A 3 -29.00 -2.53 -35.22
CA PHE A 3 -29.22 -3.97 -35.15
C PHE A 3 -29.40 -4.40 -33.70
N ILE A 4 -30.34 -5.29 -33.45
CA ILE A 4 -30.57 -5.85 -32.11
C ILE A 4 -29.53 -6.95 -31.88
N ALA A 5 -28.98 -7.02 -30.66
CA ALA A 5 -27.94 -8.00 -30.31
C ALA A 5 -28.43 -9.47 -30.31
N HIS A 6 -29.75 -9.68 -30.40
CA HIS A 6 -30.34 -11.01 -30.42
C HIS A 6 -30.57 -11.47 -31.85
N TRP A 7 -30.11 -12.69 -32.14
CA TRP A 7 -30.34 -13.36 -33.40
C TRP A 7 -31.75 -13.91 -33.42
N HIS A 8 -32.50 -13.55 -34.46
CA HIS A 8 -33.84 -14.05 -34.68
C HIS A 8 -33.81 -15.03 -35.84
N ARG A 9 -34.62 -16.08 -35.75
CA ARG A 9 -34.80 -17.02 -36.86
C ARG A 9 -35.89 -16.46 -37.77
N SER A 10 -35.55 -16.13 -39.01
CA SER A 10 -36.51 -15.66 -40.01
C SER A 10 -37.40 -16.80 -40.48
N SER A 11 -38.45 -16.46 -41.23
CA SER A 11 -39.43 -17.41 -41.77
C SER A 11 -38.83 -18.47 -42.71
N ASP A 12 -37.64 -18.22 -43.25
CA ASP A 12 -36.85 -19.16 -44.06
C ASP A 12 -35.90 -20.05 -43.23
N GLY A 13 -35.95 -19.94 -41.89
CA GLY A 13 -35.15 -20.72 -40.96
C GLY A 13 -33.73 -20.19 -40.75
N THR A 14 -33.32 -19.12 -41.45
CA THR A 14 -31.98 -18.53 -41.30
C THR A 14 -31.91 -17.66 -40.04
N LEU A 15 -30.72 -17.58 -39.42
CA LEU A 15 -30.50 -16.69 -38.29
C LEU A 15 -30.02 -15.35 -38.82
N ALA A 16 -30.75 -14.28 -38.52
CA ALA A 16 -30.39 -12.92 -38.87
C ALA A 16 -30.47 -11.98 -37.65
N PRO A 17 -29.62 -10.96 -37.54
CA PRO A 17 -29.79 -9.91 -36.56
C PRO A 17 -31.13 -9.19 -36.78
N GLY A 18 -31.91 -9.03 -35.71
CA GLY A 18 -33.16 -8.29 -35.79
C GLY A 18 -32.92 -6.85 -36.23
N THR A 19 -33.79 -6.33 -37.09
CA THR A 19 -33.74 -4.92 -37.52
C THR A 19 -34.71 -4.11 -36.66
N LEU A 20 -34.24 -3.03 -36.02
CA LEU A 20 -35.14 -2.07 -35.39
C LEU A 20 -35.92 -1.31 -36.47
N LEU A 21 -37.22 -1.60 -36.56
CA LEU A 21 -38.15 -0.83 -37.35
C LEU A 21 -38.49 0.47 -36.61
N LYS A 22 -38.44 1.59 -37.31
CA LYS A 22 -38.89 2.87 -36.76
C LYS A 22 -40.40 2.77 -36.60
N TRP A 23 -40.91 3.07 -35.41
CA TRP A 23 -42.35 3.07 -35.16
C TRP A 23 -43.05 3.98 -36.18
N GLU A 24 -43.93 3.42 -37.00
CA GLU A 24 -44.45 4.08 -38.21
C GLU A 24 -45.41 5.23 -37.88
N HIS A 25 -46.02 5.22 -36.70
CA HIS A 25 -47.00 6.21 -36.29
C HIS A 25 -46.39 7.29 -35.39
N ARG A 26 -46.50 8.57 -35.77
CA ARG A 26 -46.15 9.66 -34.85
C ARG A 26 -47.10 9.66 -33.65
N CYS A 27 -46.55 9.83 -32.45
CA CYS A 27 -47.36 9.99 -31.24
C CYS A 27 -48.21 11.26 -31.34
N THR A 28 -49.52 11.14 -31.18
CA THR A 28 -50.49 12.26 -31.23
C THR A 28 -50.80 12.84 -29.85
N ALA A 29 -50.22 12.27 -28.79
CA ALA A 29 -50.35 12.76 -27.43
C ALA A 29 -49.75 14.17 -27.30
N LYS A 30 -50.47 15.07 -26.64
CA LYS A 30 -50.03 16.45 -26.35
C LYS A 30 -50.13 16.69 -24.84
N PHE A 31 -49.16 17.39 -24.27
CA PHE A 31 -49.20 17.79 -22.87
C PHE A 31 -49.47 19.29 -22.77
N ASP A 32 -50.52 19.65 -22.05
CA ASP A 32 -50.75 21.03 -21.60
C ASP A 32 -50.30 21.14 -20.14
N ILE A 33 -49.40 22.08 -19.86
CA ILE A 33 -48.81 22.28 -18.54
C ILE A 33 -49.31 23.62 -18.02
N PHE A 34 -50.13 23.60 -16.97
CA PHE A 34 -50.68 24.78 -16.32
C PHE A 34 -49.88 25.07 -15.05
N ILE A 35 -49.14 26.16 -15.08
CA ILE A 35 -48.32 26.64 -13.96
C ILE A 35 -49.10 27.78 -13.29
N PRO A 36 -49.39 27.71 -11.98
CA PRO A 36 -50.06 28.81 -11.27
C PRO A 36 -49.19 30.07 -11.26
N GLU A 37 -49.82 31.25 -11.30
CA GLU A 37 -49.11 32.53 -11.29
C GLU A 37 -48.28 32.75 -10.01
N ASP A 38 -48.78 32.25 -8.87
CA ASP A 38 -48.08 32.26 -7.58
C ASP A 38 -47.73 30.81 -7.15
N LEU A 39 -46.58 30.33 -7.62
CA LEU A 39 -46.02 29.03 -7.26
C LEU A 39 -45.71 28.87 -5.76
N PRO A 40 -45.20 29.89 -5.04
CA PRO A 40 -45.06 29.84 -3.58
C PRO A 40 -46.38 29.57 -2.83
N ALA A 41 -47.48 30.21 -3.22
CA ALA A 41 -48.79 29.99 -2.60
C ALA A 41 -49.45 28.67 -3.04
N CYS A 42 -49.22 28.23 -4.29
CA CYS A 42 -49.71 26.96 -4.84
C CYS A 42 -48.57 26.17 -5.50
N PRO A 43 -47.89 25.27 -4.77
CA PRO A 43 -46.71 24.55 -5.27
C PRO A 43 -47.07 23.35 -6.16
N ARG A 44 -48.22 23.39 -6.87
CA ARG A 44 -48.73 22.29 -7.68
C ARG A 44 -48.93 22.76 -9.12
N VAL A 45 -48.42 21.98 -10.07
CA VAL A 45 -48.61 22.18 -11.52
C VAL A 45 -49.60 21.14 -12.01
N VAL A 46 -50.53 21.52 -12.89
CA VAL A 46 -51.43 20.58 -13.55
C VAL A 46 -50.85 20.22 -14.91
N VAL A 47 -50.66 18.92 -15.15
CA VAL A 47 -50.22 18.40 -16.45
C VAL A 47 -51.36 17.57 -17.03
N VAL A 48 -51.92 18.02 -18.17
CA VAL A 48 -53.00 17.34 -18.87
C VAL A 48 -52.45 16.70 -20.14
N CYS A 49 -52.55 15.37 -20.23
CA CYS A 49 -52.26 14.65 -21.47
C CYS A 49 -53.54 14.57 -22.33
N ARG A 50 -53.52 15.20 -23.50
CA ARG A 50 -54.55 15.10 -24.53
C ARG A 50 -54.18 13.97 -25.51
N ASN A 51 -55.13 13.09 -25.79
CA ASN A 51 -55.01 11.89 -26.64
C ASN A 51 -54.15 10.77 -26.03
N PRO A 52 -54.48 9.49 -26.29
CA PRO A 52 -53.68 8.36 -25.83
C PRO A 52 -52.34 8.26 -26.55
N HIS A 53 -51.32 7.73 -25.87
CA HIS A 53 -50.05 7.39 -26.51
C HIS A 53 -50.21 6.22 -27.48
N SER A 54 -49.57 6.30 -28.65
CA SER A 54 -49.54 5.24 -29.66
C SER A 54 -48.35 4.29 -29.51
N HIS A 55 -47.62 4.38 -28.40
CA HIS A 55 -46.42 3.59 -28.11
C HIS A 55 -46.32 3.34 -26.60
N PRO A 56 -45.60 2.31 -26.15
CA PRO A 56 -45.34 2.11 -24.73
C PRO A 56 -44.49 3.27 -24.16
N PRO A 57 -44.57 3.54 -22.84
CA PRO A 57 -43.69 4.50 -22.19
C PRO A 57 -42.22 4.15 -22.46
N PRO A 58 -41.37 5.15 -22.74
CA PRO A 58 -39.94 4.89 -22.86
C PRO A 58 -39.41 4.33 -21.54
N ALA A 59 -38.45 3.40 -21.62
CA ALA A 59 -37.80 2.87 -20.43
C ALA A 59 -37.18 4.02 -19.61
N PRO A 60 -37.26 3.99 -18.26
CA PRO A 60 -36.77 5.06 -17.38
C PRO A 60 -35.24 5.02 -17.28
N ILE A 61 -34.55 5.29 -18.39
CA ILE A 61 -33.10 5.19 -18.53
C ILE A 61 -32.36 6.41 -17.97
N LYS A 62 -33.06 7.53 -17.73
CA LYS A 62 -32.49 8.75 -17.16
C LYS A 62 -32.90 8.87 -15.69
N THR A 63 -31.92 9.13 -14.83
CA THR A 63 -32.17 9.42 -13.41
C THR A 63 -32.74 10.85 -13.26
N PRO A 64 -33.91 11.04 -12.63
CA PRO A 64 -34.48 12.36 -12.37
C PRO A 64 -33.54 13.27 -11.56
N PRO A 65 -33.52 14.60 -11.80
CA PRO A 65 -32.59 15.52 -11.14
C PRO A 65 -32.62 15.48 -9.60
N LEU A 66 -33.81 15.35 -9.00
CA LEU A 66 -33.95 15.22 -7.54
C LEU A 66 -33.22 13.98 -7.00
N LEU A 67 -33.29 12.85 -7.71
CA LEU A 67 -32.61 11.61 -7.33
C LEU A 67 -31.11 11.65 -7.64
N VAL A 68 -30.71 12.38 -8.67
CA VAL A 68 -29.29 12.68 -8.94
C VAL A 68 -28.70 13.50 -7.79
N ASN A 69 -29.42 14.49 -7.28
CA ASN A 69 -28.99 15.31 -6.15
C ASN A 69 -28.91 14.51 -4.85
N LEU A 70 -29.86 13.61 -4.59
CA LEU A 70 -29.78 12.66 -3.47
C LEU A 70 -28.54 11.75 -3.60
N PHE A 71 -28.32 11.19 -4.79
CA PHE A 71 -27.16 10.33 -5.02
C PHE A 71 -25.84 11.12 -4.88
N ARG A 72 -25.82 12.38 -5.29
CA ARG A 72 -24.70 13.31 -5.11
C ARG A 72 -24.41 13.55 -3.64
N SER A 73 -25.41 13.84 -2.81
CA SER A 73 -25.19 14.09 -1.38
C SER A 73 -24.59 12.86 -0.70
N LEU A 74 -25.15 11.67 -0.95
CA LEU A 74 -24.62 10.40 -0.42
C LEU A 74 -23.16 10.16 -0.83
N LEU A 75 -22.78 10.52 -2.05
CA LEU A 75 -21.40 10.37 -2.53
C LEU A 75 -20.44 11.40 -1.94
N LEU A 76 -20.89 12.64 -1.73
CA LEU A 76 -20.07 13.68 -1.11
C LEU A 76 -19.84 13.41 0.39
N ASP A 77 -20.83 12.79 1.06
CA ASP A 77 -20.73 12.36 2.47
C ASP A 77 -19.71 11.24 2.69
N MET A 78 -19.28 10.54 1.64
CA MET A 78 -18.13 9.61 1.70
C MET A 78 -16.78 10.33 1.90
N ASP A 79 -16.80 11.65 1.90
CA ASP A 79 -15.64 12.53 2.03
C ASP A 79 -14.46 12.16 1.12
N TRP A 80 -13.28 11.88 1.66
CA TRP A 80 -12.08 11.61 0.86
C TRP A 80 -12.22 10.30 0.07
N GLN A 81 -13.08 9.38 0.52
CA GLN A 81 -13.27 8.07 -0.11
C GLN A 81 -13.90 8.17 -1.51
N LEU A 82 -14.56 9.29 -1.83
CA LEU A 82 -15.03 9.60 -3.19
C LEU A 82 -13.88 9.57 -4.22
N ALA A 83 -12.64 9.86 -3.80
CA ALA A 83 -11.47 9.82 -4.66
C ALA A 83 -11.28 8.45 -5.34
N ASP A 84 -11.73 7.37 -4.70
CA ASP A 84 -11.63 6.00 -5.21
C ASP A 84 -12.98 5.33 -5.48
N ALA A 85 -14.10 6.04 -5.32
CA ALA A 85 -15.41 5.45 -5.47
C ALA A 85 -15.59 4.69 -6.81
N THR A 86 -16.11 3.48 -6.74
CA THR A 86 -16.59 2.74 -7.91
C THR A 86 -17.98 2.24 -7.59
N PRO A 87 -18.81 1.89 -8.59
CA PRO A 87 -20.13 1.34 -8.30
C PRO A 87 -20.08 0.17 -7.30
N ARG A 88 -19.06 -0.70 -7.40
CA ARG A 88 -18.85 -1.79 -6.45
C ARG A 88 -18.44 -1.30 -5.05
N ARG A 89 -17.51 -0.33 -4.96
CA ARG A 89 -17.03 0.18 -3.65
C ARG A 89 -18.12 0.91 -2.87
N ILE A 90 -18.96 1.71 -3.53
CA ILE A 90 -20.05 2.43 -2.84
C ILE A 90 -21.12 1.48 -2.30
N ILE A 91 -21.37 0.36 -3.01
CA ILE A 91 -22.31 -0.69 -2.54
C ILE A 91 -21.75 -1.43 -1.32
N LEU A 92 -20.42 -1.53 -1.20
CA LEU A 92 -19.75 -2.15 -0.05
C LEU A 92 -19.47 -1.15 1.09
N ASP A 93 -19.70 0.14 0.87
CA ASP A 93 -19.42 1.18 1.86
C ASP A 93 -20.57 1.29 2.87
N SER A 94 -20.27 1.06 4.15
CA SER A 94 -21.29 1.03 5.19
C SER A 94 -21.91 2.41 5.45
N GLY A 95 -21.15 3.49 5.29
CA GLY A 95 -21.63 4.86 5.43
C GLY A 95 -22.63 5.21 4.34
N PHE A 96 -22.24 4.98 3.09
CA PHE A 96 -23.09 5.15 1.91
C PHE A 96 -24.36 4.32 2.02
N MET A 97 -24.25 3.03 2.34
CA MET A 97 -25.41 2.13 2.43
C MET A 97 -26.33 2.48 3.61
N LYS A 98 -25.80 3.00 4.72
CA LYS A 98 -26.61 3.52 5.82
C LYS A 98 -27.36 4.77 5.39
N GLY A 99 -26.69 5.72 4.74
CA GLY A 99 -27.34 6.92 4.18
C GLY A 99 -28.43 6.57 3.18
N LEU A 100 -28.17 5.59 2.32
CA LEU A 100 -29.14 5.08 1.35
C LEU A 100 -30.38 4.47 2.03
N ARG A 101 -30.20 3.66 3.07
CA ARG A 101 -31.32 3.10 3.84
C ARG A 101 -32.19 4.19 4.45
N VAL A 102 -31.57 5.21 5.05
CA VAL A 102 -32.28 6.36 5.63
C VAL A 102 -33.07 7.10 4.55
N ALA A 103 -32.43 7.41 3.41
CA ALA A 103 -33.06 8.13 2.32
C ALA A 103 -34.26 7.41 1.70
N LEU A 104 -34.25 6.06 1.71
CA LEU A 104 -35.34 5.24 1.17
C LEU A 104 -36.38 4.83 2.23
N GLY A 105 -36.22 5.19 3.51
CA GLY A 105 -37.06 4.66 4.59
C GLY A 105 -37.00 3.14 4.67
N TRP A 106 -35.82 2.56 4.47
CA TRP A 106 -35.66 1.15 4.16
C TRP A 106 -35.83 0.25 5.40
N VAL A 107 -36.86 -0.59 5.39
CA VAL A 107 -37.22 -1.49 6.51
C VAL A 107 -36.90 -2.97 6.27
N ALA A 108 -36.52 -3.34 5.04
CA ALA A 108 -36.27 -4.74 4.71
C ALA A 108 -34.93 -5.25 5.28
N ASP A 109 -34.90 -6.53 5.61
CA ASP A 109 -33.73 -7.26 6.14
C ASP A 109 -32.60 -7.39 5.10
N ARG A 110 -32.91 -7.23 3.81
CA ARG A 110 -31.90 -7.11 2.75
C ARG A 110 -31.31 -5.70 2.67
N SER A 111 -30.09 -5.59 2.15
CA SER A 111 -29.55 -4.29 1.72
C SER A 111 -30.30 -3.74 0.49
N PRO A 112 -30.55 -2.41 0.45
CA PRO A 112 -31.06 -1.78 -0.76
C PRO A 112 -30.02 -1.87 -1.88
N CYS A 113 -30.50 -1.93 -3.10
CA CYS A 113 -29.71 -1.83 -4.32
C CYS A 113 -29.81 -0.39 -4.86
N LEU A 114 -28.87 0.03 -5.70
CA LEU A 114 -28.94 1.36 -6.33
C LEU A 114 -30.20 1.54 -7.20
N SER A 115 -30.72 0.44 -7.76
CA SER A 115 -31.97 0.42 -8.53
C SER A 115 -33.22 0.69 -7.67
N ASP A 116 -33.14 0.51 -6.35
CA ASP A 116 -34.23 0.85 -5.42
C ASP A 116 -34.39 2.38 -5.28
N ILE A 117 -33.38 3.17 -5.65
CA ILE A 117 -33.52 4.63 -5.85
C ILE A 117 -34.24 4.91 -7.17
N HIS A 118 -33.73 4.34 -8.27
CA HIS A 118 -34.28 4.50 -9.60
C HIS A 118 -33.77 3.40 -10.56
N PRO A 119 -34.60 2.81 -11.44
CA PRO A 119 -34.18 1.71 -12.32
C PRO A 119 -32.95 2.01 -13.21
N SER A 120 -32.76 3.26 -13.63
CA SER A 120 -31.57 3.67 -14.41
C SER A 120 -30.24 3.37 -13.70
N LEU A 121 -30.22 3.35 -12.37
CA LEU A 121 -29.03 3.10 -11.55
C LEU A 121 -28.68 1.61 -11.44
N ALA A 122 -29.51 0.72 -12.00
CA ALA A 122 -29.10 -0.67 -12.26
C ALA A 122 -27.97 -0.74 -13.30
N ASN A 123 -27.86 0.26 -14.18
CA ASN A 123 -26.76 0.38 -15.13
C ASN A 123 -25.51 0.93 -14.42
N LEU A 124 -24.56 0.05 -14.08
CA LEU A 124 -23.34 0.42 -13.38
C LEU A 124 -22.43 1.38 -14.17
N ASP A 125 -22.53 1.41 -15.51
CA ASP A 125 -21.82 2.42 -16.31
C ASP A 125 -22.48 3.79 -16.18
N HIS A 126 -23.81 3.85 -16.07
CA HIS A 126 -24.50 5.10 -15.75
C HIS A 126 -24.10 5.61 -14.35
N VAL A 127 -24.05 4.71 -13.37
CA VAL A 127 -23.58 5.01 -12.01
C VAL A 127 -22.13 5.50 -12.04
N ARG A 128 -21.25 4.82 -12.78
CA ARG A 128 -19.84 5.23 -12.94
C ARG A 128 -19.72 6.62 -13.53
N ARG A 129 -20.53 6.97 -14.53
CA ARG A 129 -20.56 8.34 -15.10
C ARG A 129 -20.94 9.37 -14.04
N LEU A 130 -21.99 9.12 -13.24
CA LEU A 130 -22.39 10.03 -12.16
C LEU A 130 -21.30 10.20 -11.10
N ILE A 131 -20.69 9.09 -10.66
CA ILE A 131 -19.55 9.13 -9.72
C ILE A 131 -18.43 9.99 -10.29
N ASN A 132 -18.07 9.82 -11.57
CA ASN A 132 -17.01 10.59 -12.19
C ASN A 132 -17.33 12.08 -12.28
N VAL A 133 -18.58 12.47 -12.57
CA VAL A 133 -19.01 13.87 -12.56
C VAL A 133 -18.78 14.49 -11.19
N PHE A 134 -19.28 13.86 -10.12
CA PHE A 134 -19.17 14.42 -8.76
C PHE A 134 -17.75 14.33 -8.21
N ARG A 135 -16.99 13.30 -8.58
CA ARG A 135 -15.57 13.25 -8.28
C ARG A 135 -14.84 14.43 -8.92
N PHE A 136 -15.14 14.75 -10.17
CA PHE A 136 -14.49 15.87 -10.86
C PHE A 136 -14.87 17.22 -10.25
N GLU A 137 -16.09 17.37 -9.73
CA GLU A 137 -16.47 18.55 -8.95
C GLU A 137 -15.63 18.69 -7.67
N LYS A 138 -15.42 17.61 -6.93
CA LYS A 138 -14.60 17.62 -5.69
C LYS A 138 -13.10 17.69 -5.96
N TYR A 139 -12.65 17.03 -7.02
CA TYR A 139 -11.25 16.89 -7.43
C TYR A 139 -11.10 17.32 -8.90
N PRO A 140 -11.11 18.63 -9.20
CA PRO A 140 -11.09 19.14 -10.58
C PRO A 140 -9.83 18.78 -11.35
N LEU A 141 -8.73 18.48 -10.66
CA LEU A 141 -7.47 18.00 -11.25
C LEU A 141 -7.33 16.47 -11.22
N GLY A 142 -8.43 15.77 -10.95
CA GLY A 142 -8.51 14.31 -10.86
C GLY A 142 -7.93 13.76 -9.56
N THR A 143 -7.78 12.44 -9.51
CA THR A 143 -7.29 11.70 -8.33
C THR A 143 -5.97 10.97 -8.58
N GLY A 144 -5.32 11.30 -9.71
CA GLY A 144 -3.97 10.86 -10.09
C GLY A 144 -2.89 11.82 -9.58
N PHE A 145 -1.76 11.88 -10.30
CA PHE A 145 -0.62 12.71 -9.91
C PHE A 145 -0.92 14.21 -9.87
N GLU A 146 -1.60 14.75 -10.89
CA GLU A 146 -1.97 16.18 -10.94
C GLU A 146 -2.87 16.59 -9.76
N GLY A 147 -3.86 15.75 -9.45
CA GLY A 147 -4.69 15.92 -8.26
C GLY A 147 -3.87 15.91 -6.97
N ASN A 148 -2.84 15.07 -6.88
CA ASN A 148 -1.94 15.03 -5.73
C ASN A 148 -0.99 16.24 -5.65
N LEU A 149 -0.50 16.76 -6.78
CA LEU A 149 0.27 18.01 -6.81
C LEU A 149 -0.57 19.15 -6.22
N ASN A 150 -1.82 19.28 -6.66
CA ASN A 150 -2.73 20.28 -6.12
C ASN A 150 -3.04 20.05 -4.63
N PHE A 151 -3.29 18.80 -4.23
CA PHE A 151 -3.50 18.45 -2.83
C PHE A 151 -2.29 18.81 -1.96
N THR A 152 -1.07 18.61 -2.46
CA THR A 152 0.18 18.98 -1.78
C THR A 152 0.26 20.50 -1.59
N LEU A 153 -0.07 21.29 -2.63
CA LEU A 153 -0.11 22.76 -2.53
C LEU A 153 -1.13 23.24 -1.49
N LEU A 154 -2.29 22.60 -1.40
CA LEU A 154 -3.30 22.93 -0.40
C LEU A 154 -2.82 22.59 1.01
N ILE A 155 -2.20 21.42 1.21
CA ILE A 155 -1.62 21.03 2.51
C ILE A 155 -0.52 22.01 2.93
N GLN A 156 0.31 22.49 2.01
CA GLN A 156 1.39 23.43 2.32
C GLN A 156 0.91 24.77 2.88
N GLN A 157 -0.38 25.12 2.73
CA GLN A 157 -0.98 26.30 3.36
C GLN A 157 -1.33 26.09 4.84
N LEU A 158 -1.33 24.84 5.31
CA LEU A 158 -1.59 24.49 6.71
C LEU A 158 -0.29 24.60 7.54
N PRO A 159 -0.38 24.62 8.87
CA PRO A 159 0.79 24.46 9.74
C PRO A 159 1.57 23.18 9.41
N ARG A 160 2.90 23.21 9.57
CA ARG A 160 3.81 22.13 9.15
C ARG A 160 3.46 20.79 9.82
N GLU A 161 2.94 20.82 11.03
CA GLU A 161 2.54 19.63 11.79
C GLU A 161 1.38 18.87 11.12
N GLN A 162 0.60 19.54 10.27
CA GLN A 162 -0.51 18.96 9.51
C GLN A 162 -0.09 18.44 8.13
N HIS A 163 1.18 18.61 7.75
CA HIS A 163 1.69 18.16 6.46
C HIS A 163 1.92 16.65 6.48
N TYR A 164 0.90 15.87 6.12
CA TYR A 164 1.10 14.43 5.90
C TYR A 164 1.81 14.17 4.57
N VAL A 165 1.40 14.84 3.49
CA VAL A 165 2.10 14.79 2.20
C VAL A 165 3.21 15.85 2.21
N ARG A 166 4.46 15.41 2.05
CA ARG A 166 5.66 16.24 2.24
C ARG A 166 6.24 16.74 0.95
N CYS A 167 6.16 15.92 -0.09
CA CYS A 167 6.44 16.35 -1.45
C CYS A 167 5.70 15.47 -2.46
N ALA A 168 5.51 16.04 -3.65
CA ALA A 168 5.07 15.36 -4.85
C ALA A 168 5.90 15.94 -6.00
N GLU A 169 6.80 15.14 -6.56
CA GLU A 169 7.90 15.63 -7.40
C GLU A 169 8.10 14.73 -8.63
N THR A 170 8.58 15.33 -9.72
CA THR A 170 8.95 14.66 -10.97
C THR A 170 10.42 14.91 -11.26
N TYR A 171 11.15 13.84 -11.59
CA TYR A 171 12.56 13.84 -11.93
C TYR A 171 12.79 13.19 -13.27
N THR A 172 13.77 13.69 -14.03
CA THR A 172 14.21 13.07 -15.28
C THR A 172 15.39 12.15 -14.98
N LEU A 173 15.19 10.83 -15.03
CA LEU A 173 16.27 9.85 -14.77
C LEU A 173 17.21 9.71 -15.97
N THR A 174 16.62 9.64 -17.16
CA THR A 174 17.31 9.64 -18.45
C THR A 174 16.48 10.48 -19.42
N ALA A 175 17.02 10.82 -20.60
CA ALA A 175 16.35 11.67 -21.59
C ALA A 175 14.93 11.23 -21.99
N LYS A 176 14.51 9.99 -21.67
CA LYS A 176 13.18 9.44 -22.00
C LYS A 176 12.43 8.85 -20.82
N THR A 177 12.93 8.99 -19.59
CA THR A 177 12.32 8.33 -18.42
C THR A 177 12.09 9.32 -17.30
N GLU A 178 10.82 9.67 -17.10
CA GLU A 178 10.36 10.38 -15.91
C GLU A 178 10.23 9.43 -14.72
N PHE A 179 10.59 9.93 -13.55
CA PHE A 179 10.37 9.32 -12.26
C PHE A 179 9.52 10.25 -11.43
N ARG A 180 8.38 9.76 -10.95
CA ARG A 180 7.51 10.52 -10.06
C ARG A 180 7.54 9.89 -8.70
N LEU A 181 7.59 10.74 -7.69
CA LEU A 181 7.56 10.32 -6.30
C LEU A 181 6.59 11.19 -5.50
N VAL A 182 5.98 10.58 -4.49
CA VAL A 182 5.22 11.27 -3.45
C VAL A 182 5.69 10.74 -2.11
N ILE A 183 6.12 11.61 -1.20
CA ILE A 183 6.53 11.22 0.15
C ILE A 183 5.48 11.66 1.16
N CYS A 184 5.05 10.72 1.98
CA CYS A 184 4.07 10.90 3.04
C CYS A 184 4.72 10.55 4.40
N MET A 185 4.73 11.51 5.31
CA MET A 185 5.40 11.40 6.60
C MET A 185 4.91 12.49 7.55
N THR A 186 4.50 12.13 8.77
CA THR A 186 4.31 13.12 9.85
C THR A 186 5.63 13.38 10.58
N THR A 187 5.73 14.48 11.31
CA THR A 187 6.91 14.78 12.15
C THR A 187 7.18 13.68 13.18
N SER A 188 6.14 13.05 13.75
CA SER A 188 6.30 11.90 14.65
C SER A 188 6.91 10.69 13.94
N MET A 189 6.53 10.45 12.68
CA MET A 189 7.12 9.38 11.87
C MET A 189 8.60 9.68 11.56
N ALA A 190 8.95 10.93 11.25
CA ALA A 190 10.33 11.37 11.04
C ALA A 190 11.22 11.13 12.27
N LEU A 191 10.75 11.52 13.46
CA LEU A 191 11.44 11.28 14.73
C LEU A 191 11.70 9.80 14.97
N ARG A 192 10.70 8.95 14.69
CA ARG A 192 10.84 7.49 14.83
C ARG A 192 11.78 6.89 13.80
N LEU A 193 11.74 7.38 12.57
CA LEU A 193 12.63 6.95 11.50
C LEU A 193 14.08 7.18 11.92
N LEU A 194 14.45 8.43 12.26
CA LEU A 194 15.83 8.77 12.62
C LEU A 194 16.26 8.24 13.99
N GLY A 195 15.33 8.05 14.92
CA GLY A 195 15.59 7.43 16.22
C GLY A 195 15.76 5.90 16.17
N ALA A 196 15.40 5.25 15.05
CA ALA A 196 15.49 3.80 14.93
C ALA A 196 16.94 3.34 14.70
N LYS A 197 17.34 2.26 15.39
CA LYS A 197 18.63 1.59 15.13
C LYS A 197 18.54 0.55 14.02
N ARG A 198 17.37 -0.06 13.84
CA ARG A 198 17.17 -1.18 12.92
C ARG A 198 15.87 -0.96 12.18
N ILE A 199 16.00 -0.74 10.88
CA ILE A 199 14.86 -0.47 10.01
C ILE A 199 14.67 -1.62 9.01
N SER A 200 13.45 -1.76 8.54
CA SER A 200 13.08 -2.67 7.47
C SER A 200 12.39 -1.91 6.36
N ILE A 201 12.76 -2.23 5.13
CA ILE A 201 12.21 -1.61 3.93
C ILE A 201 11.41 -2.65 3.16
N ASP A 202 10.23 -2.26 2.71
CA ASP A 202 9.37 -3.11 1.89
C ASP A 202 8.69 -2.30 0.79
N THR A 203 8.36 -2.96 -0.32
CA THR A 203 7.70 -2.35 -1.47
C THR A 203 6.50 -3.18 -1.91
N SER A 204 5.32 -2.58 -1.90
CA SER A 204 4.05 -3.17 -2.32
C SER A 204 3.62 -2.66 -3.69
N PHE A 205 3.16 -3.57 -4.55
CA PHE A 205 2.71 -3.27 -5.92
C PHE A 205 1.19 -3.39 -6.10
N LYS A 206 0.48 -3.86 -5.07
CA LYS A 206 -0.95 -4.22 -5.18
C LYS A 206 -1.88 -3.05 -4.89
N ARG A 207 -1.40 -2.09 -4.10
CA ARG A 207 -2.27 -1.12 -3.46
C ARG A 207 -2.70 -0.01 -4.43
N LEU A 208 -1.81 0.47 -5.30
CA LEU A 208 -2.08 1.55 -6.23
C LEU A 208 -1.81 1.12 -7.68
N HIS A 209 -2.70 1.50 -8.61
CA HIS A 209 -2.51 1.18 -10.02
C HIS A 209 -1.42 2.04 -10.66
N GLY A 210 -0.36 1.42 -11.19
CA GLY A 210 0.75 2.12 -11.85
C GLY A 210 1.73 2.81 -10.90
N TRP A 211 1.63 2.55 -9.60
CA TRP A 211 2.50 3.06 -8.55
C TRP A 211 2.99 1.94 -7.65
N GLN A 212 4.13 2.15 -7.03
CA GLN A 212 4.73 1.27 -6.05
C GLN A 212 4.68 1.98 -4.71
N GLU A 213 4.21 1.30 -3.68
CA GLU A 213 4.19 1.82 -2.32
C GLU A 213 5.42 1.33 -1.58
N PHE A 214 6.31 2.25 -1.28
CA PHE A 214 7.56 2.04 -0.56
C PHE A 214 7.37 2.44 0.90
N GLU A 215 7.80 1.59 1.82
CA GLU A 215 7.70 1.85 3.26
C GLU A 215 9.02 1.56 3.97
N ILE A 216 9.40 2.45 4.89
CA ILE A 216 10.43 2.15 5.89
C ILE A 216 9.74 2.01 7.24
N GLU A 217 9.98 0.88 7.90
CA GLU A 217 9.46 0.57 9.21
C GLU A 217 10.57 0.34 10.23
N ALA A 218 10.23 0.50 11.50
CA ALA A 218 11.07 0.10 12.62
C ALA A 218 10.25 -0.69 13.64
N TRP A 219 10.93 -1.51 14.44
CA TRP A 219 10.30 -2.08 15.63
C TRP A 219 10.39 -1.09 16.78
N ASP A 220 9.23 -0.66 17.27
CA ASP A 220 9.14 0.12 18.49
C ASP A 220 9.09 -0.82 19.70
N SER A 221 10.12 -0.74 20.55
CA SER A 221 10.26 -1.59 21.73
C SER A 221 9.46 -1.07 22.93
N GLU A 222 9.10 0.21 22.95
CA GLU A 222 8.25 0.77 24.00
C GLU A 222 6.80 0.31 23.79
N HIS A 223 6.33 0.38 22.54
CA HIS A 223 4.96 0.06 22.15
C HIS A 223 4.77 -1.38 21.66
N MET A 224 5.85 -2.15 21.63
CA MET A 224 5.90 -3.54 21.18
C MET A 224 5.17 -3.79 19.84
N ARG A 225 5.45 -2.94 18.83
CA ARG A 225 4.82 -3.02 17.51
C ARG A 225 5.74 -2.52 16.38
N SER A 226 5.41 -2.91 15.14
CA SER A 226 5.97 -2.26 13.94
C SER A 226 5.38 -0.86 13.81
N VAL A 227 6.21 0.10 13.45
CA VAL A 227 5.83 1.49 13.20
C VAL A 227 6.40 1.94 11.86
N THR A 228 5.57 2.61 11.06
CA THR A 228 5.97 3.18 9.78
C THR A 228 6.66 4.51 10.01
N GLY A 229 7.92 4.61 9.59
CA GLY A 229 8.72 5.84 9.63
C GLY A 229 8.51 6.71 8.39
N VAL A 230 8.18 6.11 7.25
CA VAL A 230 7.80 6.83 6.02
C VAL A 230 7.00 5.93 5.09
N ARG A 231 6.08 6.54 4.34
CA ARG A 231 5.38 5.94 3.23
C ARG A 231 5.64 6.77 1.98
N ALA A 232 6.03 6.16 0.89
CA ALA A 232 6.25 6.83 -0.38
C ALA A 232 5.59 6.08 -1.53
N PHE A 233 5.23 6.82 -2.58
CA PHE A 233 4.67 6.27 -3.80
C PHE A 233 5.60 6.60 -4.97
N THR A 234 6.08 5.59 -5.68
CA THR A 234 7.10 5.73 -6.72
C THR A 234 6.67 5.08 -8.04
N THR A 235 7.18 5.58 -9.18
CA THR A 235 6.91 4.98 -10.51
C THR A 235 8.08 4.17 -11.08
N SER A 236 9.21 4.10 -10.38
CA SER A 236 10.43 3.45 -10.86
C SER A 236 11.16 2.74 -9.73
N GLN A 237 11.80 1.60 -10.07
CA GLN A 237 12.66 0.85 -9.16
C GLN A 237 14.14 0.94 -9.49
N SER A 238 14.56 1.84 -10.39
CA SER A 238 15.97 1.98 -10.72
C SER A 238 16.79 2.41 -9.49
N ALA A 239 18.11 2.18 -9.52
CA ALA A 239 18.99 2.64 -8.47
C ALA A 239 18.99 4.16 -8.31
N GLN A 240 18.93 4.89 -9.43
CA GLN A 240 18.84 6.35 -9.42
C GLN A 240 17.53 6.85 -8.81
N ALA A 241 16.40 6.18 -9.10
CA ALA A 241 15.11 6.53 -8.49
C ALA A 241 15.15 6.34 -6.97
N HIS A 242 15.73 5.23 -6.50
CA HIS A 242 15.90 4.98 -5.07
C HIS A 242 16.88 5.93 -4.41
N LEU A 243 17.97 6.34 -5.08
CA LEU A 243 18.88 7.37 -4.56
C LEU A 243 18.10 8.67 -4.29
N ILE A 244 17.37 9.17 -5.29
CA ILE A 244 16.54 10.38 -5.15
C ILE A 244 15.53 10.19 -4.02
N LEU A 245 14.87 9.03 -3.97
CA LEU A 245 13.91 8.72 -2.91
C LEU A 245 14.56 8.80 -1.51
N PHE A 246 15.72 8.17 -1.29
CA PHE A 246 16.41 8.22 -0.01
C PHE A 246 16.88 9.63 0.34
N GLN A 247 17.42 10.39 -0.62
CA GLN A 247 17.79 11.79 -0.43
C GLN A 247 16.60 12.61 0.08
N ARG A 248 15.45 12.51 -0.60
CA ARG A 248 14.25 13.28 -0.23
C ARG A 248 13.68 12.82 1.11
N ILE A 249 13.61 11.51 1.37
CA ILE A 249 13.13 10.98 2.65
C ILE A 249 13.99 11.51 3.81
N PHE A 250 15.31 11.38 3.72
CA PHE A 250 16.18 11.79 4.81
C PHE A 250 16.25 13.31 4.94
N GLN A 251 16.29 14.07 3.83
CA GLN A 251 16.19 15.53 3.91
C GLN A 251 14.92 15.99 4.64
N ILE A 252 13.76 15.42 4.30
CA ILE A 252 12.48 15.75 4.96
C ILE A 252 12.54 15.43 6.45
N ALA A 253 13.12 14.29 6.81
CA ALA A 253 13.24 13.88 8.22
C ALA A 253 14.23 14.77 8.99
N GLU A 254 15.33 15.19 8.37
CA GLU A 254 16.29 16.12 8.93
C GLU A 254 15.67 17.50 9.16
N ASP A 255 14.94 18.02 8.16
CA ASP A 255 14.24 19.32 8.25
C ASP A 255 13.21 19.34 9.38
N ASP A 256 12.63 18.17 9.71
CA ASP A 256 11.63 18.04 10.77
C ASP A 256 12.18 17.89 12.17
N THR A 257 13.34 17.26 12.29
CA THR A 257 13.87 16.84 13.58
C THR A 257 15.10 17.64 13.99
N GLY A 258 15.74 18.32 13.04
CA GLY A 258 17.05 18.92 13.20
C GLY A 258 18.19 17.91 13.39
N VAL A 259 17.93 16.62 13.21
CA VAL A 259 18.90 15.54 13.43
C VAL A 259 19.30 14.95 12.08
N PRO A 260 20.60 14.91 11.72
CA PRO A 260 21.06 14.30 10.48
C PRO A 260 20.88 12.79 10.49
N VAL A 261 20.65 12.20 9.31
CA VAL A 261 20.67 10.74 9.17
C VAL A 261 22.05 10.19 9.48
N SER A 262 22.10 9.11 10.25
CA SER A 262 23.36 8.49 10.67
C SER A 262 23.34 6.99 10.48
N PHE A 263 24.43 6.44 9.91
CA PHE A 263 24.70 5.00 9.88
C PHE A 263 25.82 4.65 10.84
N HIS A 264 25.65 3.56 11.59
CA HIS A 264 26.60 3.15 12.63
C HIS A 264 28.00 2.91 12.06
N HIS A 265 28.11 2.34 10.85
CA HIS A 265 29.42 2.08 10.23
C HIS A 265 30.14 3.32 9.71
N ILE A 266 29.44 4.45 9.57
CA ILE A 266 29.99 5.73 9.10
C ILE A 266 30.30 6.63 10.29
N HIS A 267 29.34 6.78 11.21
CA HIS A 267 29.40 7.79 12.28
C HIS A 267 29.53 7.20 13.69
N GLY A 268 29.48 5.87 13.85
CA GLY A 268 29.44 5.20 15.16
C GLY A 268 28.06 5.17 15.82
N THR A 269 27.06 5.86 15.26
CA THR A 269 25.68 5.95 15.78
C THR A 269 24.63 5.80 14.67
N GLY A 270 23.35 5.68 15.05
CA GLY A 270 22.23 5.60 14.11
C GLY A 270 21.95 4.18 13.62
N TYR A 271 21.66 4.01 12.33
CA TYR A 271 21.26 2.73 11.76
C TYR A 271 22.39 1.69 11.84
N GLU A 272 22.17 0.67 12.66
CA GLU A 272 23.01 -0.52 12.78
C GLU A 272 22.73 -1.52 11.65
N SER A 273 21.48 -1.61 11.21
CA SER A 273 21.07 -2.55 10.16
C SER A 273 19.84 -2.10 9.38
N VAL A 274 19.82 -2.43 8.08
CA VAL A 274 18.67 -2.27 7.19
C VAL A 274 18.30 -3.62 6.61
N VAL A 275 17.05 -4.05 6.79
CA VAL A 275 16.54 -5.32 6.27
C VAL A 275 15.56 -5.09 5.12
N ALA A 276 15.73 -5.78 4.00
CA ALA A 276 14.86 -5.58 2.84
C ALA A 276 14.67 -6.86 2.01
N ASP A 277 13.77 -6.85 1.03
CA ASP A 277 13.49 -7.98 0.14
C ASP A 277 14.67 -8.38 -0.79
N GLY A 278 15.67 -7.50 -0.91
CA GLY A 278 16.86 -7.72 -1.74
C GLY A 278 16.72 -7.20 -3.17
N HIS A 279 15.77 -6.29 -3.45
CA HIS A 279 15.66 -5.65 -4.75
C HIS A 279 16.93 -4.87 -5.13
N MET A 280 17.47 -5.13 -6.34
CA MET A 280 18.77 -4.63 -6.79
C MET A 280 18.85 -3.10 -6.75
N GLY A 281 17.87 -2.42 -7.34
CA GLY A 281 17.85 -0.96 -7.40
C GLY A 281 17.68 -0.31 -6.03
N GLN A 282 16.98 -0.97 -5.12
CA GLN A 282 16.79 -0.47 -3.76
C GLN A 282 18.09 -0.53 -2.96
N GLY A 283 18.74 -1.70 -2.96
CA GLY A 283 20.04 -1.86 -2.30
C GLY A 283 21.08 -0.92 -2.89
N LEU A 284 21.22 -0.90 -4.22
CA LEU A 284 22.21 -0.03 -4.88
C LEU A 284 21.95 1.46 -4.63
N GLY A 285 20.70 1.92 -4.71
CA GLY A 285 20.35 3.31 -4.41
C GLY A 285 20.68 3.72 -2.98
N LEU A 286 20.45 2.85 -1.99
CA LEU A 286 20.83 3.09 -0.59
C LEU A 286 22.35 3.11 -0.41
N GLY A 287 23.08 2.23 -1.11
CA GLY A 287 24.54 2.25 -1.13
C GLY A 287 25.10 3.54 -1.76
N MET A 288 24.49 4.02 -2.85
CA MET A 288 24.86 5.30 -3.49
C MET A 288 24.63 6.47 -2.54
N PHE A 289 23.53 6.47 -1.79
CA PHE A 289 23.28 7.49 -0.77
C PHE A 289 24.37 7.50 0.32
N CYS A 290 24.86 6.34 0.74
CA CYS A 290 25.98 6.26 1.69
C CYS A 290 27.30 6.82 1.10
N VAL A 291 27.52 6.66 -0.20
CA VAL A 291 28.67 7.28 -0.90
C VAL A 291 28.56 8.79 -0.82
N GLU A 292 27.37 9.36 -1.07
CA GLU A 292 27.12 10.81 -0.96
C GLU A 292 27.40 11.33 0.45
N LEU A 293 26.90 10.65 1.48
CA LEU A 293 27.19 10.97 2.88
C LEU A 293 28.70 10.96 3.20
N CYS A 294 29.48 10.15 2.48
CA CYS A 294 30.92 9.98 2.73
C CYS A 294 31.82 10.79 1.79
N GLN A 295 31.30 11.55 0.82
CA GLN A 295 32.13 12.22 -0.21
C GLN A 295 33.28 13.04 0.37
N ASN A 296 33.03 13.74 1.49
CA ASN A 296 34.01 14.59 2.17
C ASN A 296 34.56 13.97 3.46
N ASN A 297 34.31 12.68 3.70
CA ASN A 297 34.70 11.99 4.93
C ASN A 297 36.03 11.23 4.75
N THR A 298 37.13 11.84 5.21
CA THR A 298 38.48 11.26 5.16
C THR A 298 38.78 10.29 6.31
N ALA A 299 37.82 10.04 7.21
CA ALA A 299 38.04 9.12 8.32
C ALA A 299 38.33 7.70 7.81
N ILE A 300 39.20 7.01 8.54
CA ILE A 300 39.54 5.61 8.26
C ILE A 300 38.33 4.74 8.59
N CYS A 301 38.03 3.78 7.72
CA CYS A 301 36.96 2.84 7.97
C CYS A 301 37.30 1.95 9.19
N GLY A 302 36.42 1.93 10.19
CA GLY A 302 36.60 1.10 11.39
C GLY A 302 36.66 -0.41 11.14
N TYR A 303 36.16 -0.87 9.99
CA TYR A 303 36.15 -2.29 9.59
C TYR A 303 37.30 -2.67 8.65
N GLU A 304 37.77 -1.73 7.83
CA GLU A 304 38.86 -1.93 6.85
C GLU A 304 39.86 -0.79 7.02
N ARG A 305 40.85 -0.98 7.92
CA ARG A 305 41.77 0.10 8.37
C ARG A 305 42.67 0.68 7.27
N ASN A 306 42.75 0.03 6.12
CA ASN A 306 43.51 0.48 4.95
C ASN A 306 42.69 1.31 3.96
N ARG A 307 41.44 1.65 4.29
CA ARG A 307 40.52 2.40 3.40
C ARG A 307 39.92 3.59 4.12
N GLN A 308 39.73 4.70 3.41
CA GLN A 308 38.94 5.83 3.90
C GLN A 308 37.45 5.60 3.58
N LEU A 309 36.57 6.20 4.37
CA LEU A 309 35.12 6.09 4.16
C LEU A 309 34.69 6.64 2.80
N ARG A 310 35.30 7.73 2.31
CA ARG A 310 35.05 8.29 0.97
C ARG A 310 35.45 7.38 -0.20
N ASP A 311 36.34 6.41 0.03
CA ASP A 311 36.83 5.48 -1.01
C ASP A 311 36.00 4.19 -1.10
N LEU A 312 34.94 4.10 -0.30
CA LEU A 312 34.02 2.96 -0.32
C LEU A 312 33.04 3.13 -1.48
N ASN A 313 32.82 2.06 -2.25
CA ASN A 313 31.78 2.05 -3.27
C ASN A 313 30.41 1.67 -2.64
N PRO A 314 29.29 1.77 -3.39
CA PRO A 314 27.97 1.44 -2.85
C PRO A 314 27.86 0.05 -2.20
N TYR A 315 28.48 -0.97 -2.79
CA TYR A 315 28.43 -2.34 -2.26
C TYR A 315 29.32 -2.52 -1.02
N ASP A 316 30.40 -1.73 -0.90
CA ASP A 316 31.20 -1.67 0.32
C ASP A 316 30.41 -1.09 1.48
N HIS A 317 29.59 -0.06 1.25
CA HIS A 317 28.70 0.40 2.32
C HIS A 317 27.68 -0.67 2.70
N LEU A 318 27.01 -1.28 1.72
CA LEU A 318 25.96 -2.28 2.00
C LEU A 318 26.45 -3.47 2.82
N ARG A 319 27.68 -3.99 2.59
CA ARG A 319 28.21 -5.11 3.38
C ARG A 319 28.38 -4.81 4.89
N ARG A 320 28.25 -3.56 5.32
CA ARG A 320 28.44 -3.13 6.71
C ARG A 320 27.14 -2.97 7.51
N PHE A 321 25.97 -2.98 6.86
CA PHE A 321 24.69 -2.80 7.55
C PHE A 321 23.48 -3.44 6.85
N TYR A 322 23.57 -3.79 5.57
CA TYR A 322 22.42 -4.29 4.80
C TYR A 322 22.23 -5.79 4.97
N ARG A 323 20.98 -6.21 5.17
CA ARG A 323 20.58 -7.62 5.21
C ARG A 323 19.39 -7.88 4.31
N VAL A 324 19.38 -9.05 3.69
CA VAL A 324 18.21 -9.52 2.95
C VAL A 324 17.29 -10.28 3.90
N CYS A 325 15.98 -10.03 3.76
CA CYS A 325 14.94 -10.73 4.47
C CYS A 325 15.02 -12.24 4.17
N VAL A 326 15.27 -13.04 5.21
CA VAL A 326 15.45 -14.48 5.07
C VAL A 326 14.16 -15.15 4.59
N THR A 327 12.99 -14.61 4.93
CA THR A 327 11.70 -15.10 4.42
C THR A 327 11.61 -14.92 2.90
N HIS A 328 11.91 -13.74 2.38
CA HIS A 328 11.90 -13.48 0.93
C HIS A 328 12.95 -14.32 0.20
N PHE A 329 14.15 -14.44 0.78
CA PHE A 329 15.19 -15.34 0.27
C PHE A 329 14.70 -16.79 0.18
N LYS A 330 14.14 -17.35 1.26
CA LYS A 330 13.63 -18.73 1.29
C LYS A 330 12.48 -18.95 0.30
N ARG A 331 11.57 -17.99 0.16
CA ARG A 331 10.48 -18.05 -0.85
C ARG A 331 11.04 -18.06 -2.28
N ASN A 332 12.06 -17.25 -2.56
CA ASN A 332 12.72 -17.22 -3.87
C ASN A 332 13.46 -18.54 -4.18
N VAL A 333 14.09 -19.16 -3.18
CA VAL A 333 14.71 -20.49 -3.33
C VAL A 333 13.65 -21.59 -3.48
N LEU A 334 12.52 -21.51 -2.76
CA LEU A 334 11.40 -22.46 -2.88
C LEU A 334 10.85 -22.54 -4.30
N ALA A 335 10.80 -21.42 -5.03
CA ALA A 335 10.38 -21.39 -6.44
C ALA A 335 11.28 -22.23 -7.37
N LEU A 336 12.50 -22.57 -6.92
CA LEU A 336 13.45 -23.40 -7.66
C LEU A 336 13.41 -24.88 -7.23
N ARG A 337 12.62 -25.25 -6.22
CA ARG A 337 12.58 -26.61 -5.64
C ARG A 337 12.28 -27.71 -6.67
N THR A 338 11.43 -27.44 -7.65
CA THR A 338 11.07 -28.40 -8.71
C THR A 338 12.10 -28.46 -9.85
N HIS A 339 13.14 -27.62 -9.79
CA HIS A 339 14.14 -27.47 -10.86
C HIS A 339 15.54 -27.94 -10.45
N VAL A 340 15.74 -28.31 -9.19
CA VAL A 340 17.04 -28.70 -8.64
C VAL A 340 16.88 -29.92 -7.74
N SER A 341 17.97 -30.68 -7.52
CA SER A 341 17.96 -31.79 -6.58
C SER A 341 17.81 -31.30 -5.13
N SER A 342 17.41 -32.19 -4.22
CA SER A 342 17.31 -31.88 -2.79
C SER A 342 18.64 -31.40 -2.19
N GLU A 343 19.75 -31.97 -2.66
CA GLU A 343 21.11 -31.57 -2.26
C GLU A 343 21.41 -30.12 -2.68
N VAL A 344 21.16 -29.78 -3.94
CA VAL A 344 21.35 -28.41 -4.45
C VAL A 344 20.43 -27.43 -3.74
N TYR A 345 19.17 -27.80 -3.54
CA TYR A 345 18.21 -26.98 -2.80
C TYR A 345 18.68 -26.68 -1.37
N SER A 346 19.21 -27.69 -0.68
CA SER A 346 19.76 -27.56 0.67
C SER A 346 21.01 -26.67 0.69
N ALA A 347 21.90 -26.84 -0.30
CA ALA A 347 23.09 -26.00 -0.48
C ALA A 347 22.73 -24.53 -0.77
N MET A 348 21.68 -24.28 -1.54
CA MET A 348 21.18 -22.91 -1.79
C MET A 348 20.64 -22.27 -0.51
N LEU A 349 19.86 -23.01 0.30
CA LEU A 349 19.34 -22.51 1.57
C LEU A 349 20.43 -22.27 2.61
N SER A 350 21.48 -23.10 2.62
CA SER A 350 22.56 -23.02 3.60
C SER A 350 23.41 -21.76 3.46
N LEU A 351 23.41 -21.08 2.31
CA LEU A 351 24.08 -19.79 2.13
C LEU A 351 23.53 -18.69 3.06
N ALA A 352 22.28 -18.78 3.51
CA ALA A 352 21.74 -17.86 4.51
C ALA A 352 22.13 -18.29 5.93
N SER A 353 23.34 -17.91 6.37
CA SER A 353 23.92 -18.33 7.65
C SER A 353 24.62 -17.19 8.39
N SER A 354 24.55 -17.21 9.73
CA SER A 354 25.43 -16.40 10.59
C SER A 354 26.79 -17.07 10.82
N GLU A 355 26.84 -18.39 10.72
CA GLU A 355 28.02 -19.20 11.00
C GLU A 355 28.81 -19.48 9.71
N PRO A 356 30.16 -19.53 9.79
CA PRO A 356 31.01 -19.95 8.68
C PRO A 356 30.64 -21.33 8.14
N HIS A 357 30.61 -21.42 6.81
CA HIS A 357 30.58 -22.71 6.12
C HIS A 357 31.91 -23.45 6.32
N PRO A 358 31.89 -24.76 6.62
CA PRO A 358 33.12 -25.57 6.64
C PRO A 358 33.88 -25.52 5.31
N ASP A 359 33.13 -25.52 4.19
CA ASP A 359 33.66 -25.35 2.84
C ASP A 359 32.63 -24.64 1.94
N ILE A 360 32.81 -23.34 1.78
CA ILE A 360 31.94 -22.50 0.96
C ILE A 360 32.10 -22.79 -0.54
N GLU A 361 33.32 -23.14 -0.99
CA GLU A 361 33.60 -23.42 -2.40
C GLU A 361 33.00 -24.75 -2.85
N LYS A 362 32.99 -25.75 -1.96
CA LYS A 362 32.23 -26.98 -2.17
C LYS A 362 30.74 -26.70 -2.29
N THR A 363 30.20 -25.82 -1.44
CA THR A 363 28.80 -25.39 -1.53
C THR A 363 28.50 -24.72 -2.88
N TYR A 364 29.38 -23.83 -3.36
CA TYR A 364 29.24 -23.23 -4.68
C TYR A 364 29.34 -24.27 -5.81
N THR A 365 30.23 -25.25 -5.69
CA THR A 365 30.39 -26.33 -6.68
C THR A 365 29.14 -27.18 -6.78
N ILE A 366 28.53 -27.54 -5.64
CA ILE A 366 27.24 -28.26 -5.60
C ILE A 366 26.17 -27.44 -6.33
N ILE A 367 26.04 -26.15 -6.03
CA ILE A 367 25.02 -25.29 -6.65
C ILE A 367 25.28 -25.13 -8.15
N ARG A 368 26.55 -24.98 -8.59
CA ARG A 368 26.92 -24.95 -10.01
C ARG A 368 26.59 -26.26 -10.72
N GLY A 369 26.67 -27.41 -10.03
CA GLY A 369 26.25 -28.71 -10.54
C GLY A 369 24.73 -28.88 -10.72
N GLY A 370 23.92 -28.01 -10.11
CA GLY A 370 22.45 -28.09 -10.11
C GLY A 370 21.72 -27.67 -11.39
N GLY A 371 22.42 -27.61 -12.53
CA GLY A 371 21.87 -27.21 -13.82
C GLY A 371 21.71 -25.70 -14.02
N ARG A 372 21.16 -25.32 -15.18
CA ARG A 372 21.11 -23.91 -15.66
C ARG A 372 20.47 -22.94 -14.68
N LYS A 373 19.36 -23.33 -14.03
CA LYS A 373 18.64 -22.45 -13.08
C LYS A 373 19.44 -22.22 -11.80
N ALA A 374 20.08 -23.24 -11.25
CA ALA A 374 20.92 -23.11 -10.06
C ALA A 374 22.17 -22.29 -10.34
N GLN A 375 22.83 -22.52 -11.48
CA GLN A 375 23.98 -21.73 -11.94
C GLN A 375 23.63 -20.24 -12.12
N ALA A 376 22.51 -19.96 -12.80
CA ALA A 376 22.04 -18.59 -12.99
C ALA A 376 21.71 -17.91 -11.66
N TRP A 377 21.05 -18.63 -10.74
CA TRP A 377 20.77 -18.13 -9.40
C TRP A 377 22.04 -17.80 -8.63
N LEU A 378 23.06 -18.68 -8.64
CA LEU A 378 24.32 -18.42 -7.94
C LEU A 378 25.08 -17.26 -8.57
N LYS A 379 25.16 -17.22 -9.90
CA LYS A 379 25.77 -16.11 -10.64
C LYS A 379 25.11 -14.78 -10.29
N ASP A 380 23.77 -14.77 -10.16
CA ASP A 380 23.05 -13.59 -9.74
C ASP A 380 23.49 -13.11 -8.34
N LYS A 381 23.65 -14.02 -7.37
CA LYS A 381 24.04 -13.67 -5.99
C LYS A 381 25.51 -13.23 -5.85
N LEU A 382 26.40 -13.78 -6.69
CA LEU A 382 27.84 -13.52 -6.62
C LEU A 382 28.30 -12.36 -7.51
N VAL A 383 27.70 -12.20 -8.70
CA VAL A 383 28.24 -11.33 -9.77
C VAL A 383 27.28 -10.20 -10.11
N THR A 384 25.99 -10.49 -10.31
CA THR A 384 25.01 -9.48 -10.72
C THR A 384 24.64 -8.58 -9.55
N ASN A 385 24.13 -9.18 -8.47
CA ASN A 385 23.72 -8.50 -7.25
C ASN A 385 24.84 -8.60 -6.19
N LYS A 386 25.93 -7.85 -6.42
CA LYS A 386 27.20 -7.95 -5.68
C LYS A 386 27.11 -7.78 -4.16
N PHE A 387 26.00 -7.29 -3.63
CA PHE A 387 25.78 -7.18 -2.17
C PHE A 387 25.05 -8.38 -1.56
N VAL A 388 24.34 -9.20 -2.35
CA VAL A 388 23.36 -10.14 -1.77
C VAL A 388 24.03 -11.23 -0.95
N LEU A 389 25.17 -11.77 -1.38
CA LEU A 389 25.91 -12.76 -0.58
C LEU A 389 26.25 -12.19 0.80
N ALA A 390 26.88 -11.01 0.86
CA ALA A 390 27.22 -10.35 2.12
C ALA A 390 25.99 -9.97 2.96
N ALA A 391 24.82 -9.83 2.33
CA ALA A 391 23.57 -9.52 3.01
C ALA A 391 22.81 -10.76 3.54
N ILE A 392 23.14 -11.97 3.09
CA ILE A 392 22.56 -13.24 3.60
C ILE A 392 23.54 -14.08 4.43
N TYR A 393 24.85 -13.88 4.22
CA TYR A 393 25.92 -14.66 4.82
C TYR A 393 26.86 -13.77 5.64
N ARG A 394 26.78 -13.88 6.97
CA ARG A 394 27.54 -13.00 7.89
C ARG A 394 29.05 -13.04 7.69
N PRO A 395 29.71 -14.19 7.45
CA PRO A 395 31.16 -14.22 7.24
C PRO A 395 31.64 -13.48 5.98
N ALA A 396 30.76 -13.27 4.98
CA ALA A 396 31.03 -12.38 3.85
C ALA A 396 30.62 -10.91 4.13
N SER A 397 29.96 -10.66 5.25
CA SER A 397 29.57 -9.35 5.74
C SER A 397 30.65 -8.75 6.64
N LEU A 398 30.63 -7.43 6.80
CA LEU A 398 31.38 -6.71 7.84
C LEU A 398 30.48 -6.30 9.03
N ILE A 399 29.20 -6.70 9.03
CA ILE A 399 28.30 -6.47 10.15
C ILE A 399 28.83 -7.25 11.38
N PRO A 400 29.03 -6.59 12.54
CA PRO A 400 29.40 -7.26 13.79
C PRO A 400 28.40 -8.36 14.17
N GLU A 401 28.89 -9.45 14.77
CA GLU A 401 28.05 -10.60 15.10
C GLU A 401 26.85 -10.24 15.99
N VAL A 402 27.11 -9.39 17.00
CA VAL A 402 26.07 -8.91 17.92
C VAL A 402 24.98 -8.15 17.17
N ILE A 403 25.35 -7.28 16.23
CA ILE A 403 24.41 -6.54 15.39
C ILE A 403 23.67 -7.48 14.44
N TRP A 404 24.38 -8.42 13.80
CA TRP A 404 23.78 -9.39 12.89
C TRP A 404 22.70 -10.25 13.58
N ARG A 405 23.01 -10.74 14.79
CA ARG A 405 22.09 -11.57 15.59
C ARG A 405 20.94 -10.77 16.19
N ALA A 406 21.16 -9.50 16.55
CA ALA A 406 20.12 -8.60 17.04
C ALA A 406 19.20 -8.08 15.92
N CYS A 407 19.67 -8.10 14.68
CA CYS A 407 18.91 -7.65 13.52
C CYS A 407 17.77 -8.62 13.18
N PRO A 408 16.54 -8.13 12.92
CA PRO A 408 15.43 -8.97 12.50
C PRO A 408 15.81 -9.81 11.27
N SER A 409 15.61 -11.12 11.33
CA SER A 409 15.84 -12.00 10.18
C SER A 409 14.73 -11.94 9.13
N THR A 410 13.62 -11.25 9.44
CA THR A 410 12.42 -11.19 8.59
C THR A 410 11.79 -9.80 8.62
N THR A 411 11.14 -9.42 7.53
CA THR A 411 10.28 -8.24 7.43
C THR A 411 8.83 -8.57 7.79
N ASN A 412 8.60 -9.51 8.71
CA ASN A 412 7.25 -9.97 9.09
C ASN A 412 6.38 -8.83 9.65
N GLY A 413 6.98 -7.77 10.20
CA GLY A 413 6.30 -6.53 10.57
C GLY A 413 5.69 -5.85 9.33
N ASN A 414 6.53 -5.51 8.36
CA ASN A 414 6.13 -4.92 7.08
C ASN A 414 5.10 -5.80 6.34
N GLU A 415 5.32 -7.12 6.27
CA GLU A 415 4.36 -8.01 5.59
C GLU A 415 2.99 -8.06 6.30
N GLN A 416 2.94 -7.83 7.62
CA GLN A 416 1.68 -7.70 8.35
C GLN A 416 1.06 -6.31 8.15
N ALA A 417 1.86 -5.25 8.16
CA ALA A 417 1.40 -3.89 7.92
C ALA A 417 0.80 -3.76 6.51
N HIS A 418 1.53 -4.17 5.47
CA HIS A 418 1.01 -4.21 4.10
C HIS A 418 -0.22 -5.10 3.97
N ARG A 419 -0.27 -6.28 4.60
CA ARG A 419 -1.49 -7.11 4.56
C ARG A 419 -2.68 -6.41 5.23
N SER A 420 -2.44 -5.62 6.27
CA SER A 420 -3.48 -4.84 6.94
C SER A 420 -3.93 -3.68 6.05
N ALA A 421 -2.99 -2.90 5.49
CA ALA A 421 -3.28 -1.83 4.55
C ALA A 421 -3.98 -2.33 3.27
N ASN A 422 -3.64 -3.53 2.78
CA ASN A 422 -4.30 -4.16 1.63
C ASN A 422 -5.71 -4.66 1.96
N ARG A 423 -6.00 -5.00 3.22
CA ARG A 423 -7.38 -5.30 3.66
C ARG A 423 -8.25 -4.05 3.64
N ASP A 424 -7.66 -2.88 3.89
CA ASP A 424 -8.39 -1.61 3.78
C ASP A 424 -8.80 -1.31 2.33
N SER A 425 -7.99 -1.72 1.33
CA SER A 425 -8.33 -1.86 -0.10
C SER A 425 -7.09 -2.11 -0.97
N VAL A 426 -7.30 -2.57 -2.21
CA VAL A 426 -6.29 -2.65 -3.28
C VAL A 426 -6.76 -1.92 -4.54
N ASN A 427 -5.87 -1.75 -5.52
CA ASN A 427 -6.14 -1.12 -6.82
C ASN A 427 -6.73 0.30 -6.69
N LEU A 428 -6.11 1.11 -5.85
CA LEU A 428 -6.51 2.47 -5.52
C LEU A 428 -6.02 3.49 -6.56
N THR A 429 -6.72 4.62 -6.63
CA THR A 429 -6.17 5.86 -7.22
C THR A 429 -5.02 6.40 -6.35
N LEU A 430 -4.15 7.26 -6.88
CA LEU A 430 -3.04 7.80 -6.10
C LEU A 430 -3.52 8.57 -4.87
N LEU A 431 -4.45 9.52 -5.07
CA LEU A 431 -5.01 10.30 -3.97
C LEU A 431 -5.77 9.41 -2.97
N GLY A 432 -6.53 8.42 -3.45
CA GLY A 432 -7.20 7.43 -2.59
C GLY A 432 -6.21 6.58 -1.77
N GLY A 433 -5.07 6.21 -2.36
CA GLY A 433 -3.98 5.49 -1.68
C GLY A 433 -3.30 6.32 -0.60
N ILE A 434 -3.04 7.60 -0.87
CA ILE A 434 -2.47 8.56 0.07
C ILE A 434 -3.40 8.78 1.25
N MET A 435 -4.68 9.09 1.00
CA MET A 435 -5.67 9.33 2.06
C MET A 435 -5.89 8.09 2.93
N ARG A 436 -5.94 6.88 2.33
CA ARG A 436 -5.98 5.64 3.13
C ARG A 436 -4.70 5.39 3.92
N GLY A 437 -3.54 5.74 3.35
CA GLY A 437 -2.25 5.68 4.05
C GLY A 437 -2.25 6.58 5.28
N ARG A 438 -2.73 7.82 5.11
CA ARG A 438 -2.89 8.80 6.19
C ARG A 438 -3.74 8.27 7.33
N ASP A 439 -4.96 7.83 7.04
CA ASP A 439 -5.88 7.26 8.04
C ASP A 439 -5.25 6.08 8.79
N PHE A 440 -4.49 5.22 8.10
CA PHE A 440 -3.82 4.08 8.70
C PHE A 440 -2.70 4.52 9.65
N ASP A 441 -1.85 5.45 9.19
CA ASP A 441 -0.71 5.96 9.95
C ASP A 441 -1.18 6.81 11.16
N GLU A 442 -2.23 7.61 11.01
CA GLU A 442 -2.85 8.39 12.09
C GLU A 442 -3.46 7.49 13.17
N ARG A 443 -4.20 6.43 12.78
CA ARG A 443 -4.70 5.44 13.74
C ARG A 443 -3.56 4.75 14.50
N ALA A 444 -2.47 4.45 13.81
CA ALA A 444 -1.29 3.86 14.43
C ALA A 444 -0.66 4.83 15.45
N ALA A 445 -0.47 6.09 15.08
CA ALA A 445 0.08 7.13 15.96
C ALA A 445 -0.79 7.37 17.19
N ARG A 446 -2.12 7.54 17.01
CA ARG A 446 -3.07 7.78 18.11
C ARG A 446 -3.08 6.61 19.10
N SER A 447 -3.01 5.40 18.59
CA SER A 447 -2.91 4.21 19.43
C SER A 447 -1.64 4.20 20.29
N MET A 448 -0.52 4.73 19.79
CA MET A 448 0.71 4.79 20.55
C MET A 448 0.64 5.86 21.62
N GLU A 449 0.09 7.02 21.32
CA GLU A 449 -0.17 8.08 22.30
C GLU A 449 -1.05 7.59 23.46
N VAL A 450 -2.10 6.83 23.16
CA VAL A 450 -2.96 6.18 24.17
C VAL A 450 -2.17 5.19 25.03
N HIS A 451 -1.26 4.41 24.44
CA HIS A 451 -0.40 3.52 25.20
C HIS A 451 0.59 4.29 26.08
N SER A 452 1.27 5.32 25.58
CA SER A 452 2.20 6.13 26.38
C SER A 452 1.50 6.86 27.53
N SER A 453 0.28 7.36 27.31
CA SER A 453 -0.45 8.16 28.30
C SER A 453 -1.23 7.33 29.31
N LEU A 454 -1.81 6.18 28.90
CA LEU A 454 -2.74 5.41 29.72
C LEU A 454 -2.30 3.94 29.92
N GLY A 455 -1.23 3.49 29.26
CA GLY A 455 -0.80 2.08 29.30
C GLY A 455 -1.71 1.12 28.52
N ILE A 456 -2.63 1.64 27.70
CA ILE A 456 -3.64 0.82 27.01
C ILE A 456 -3.10 0.33 25.66
N ASN A 457 -2.98 -0.99 25.52
CA ASN A 457 -2.57 -1.64 24.27
C ASN A 457 -3.71 -1.79 23.27
N THR A 458 -3.38 -1.91 21.98
CA THR A 458 -4.36 -2.19 20.90
C THR A 458 -5.00 -3.58 20.96
N ARG A 459 -4.43 -4.46 21.78
CA ARG A 459 -4.83 -5.85 21.95
C ARG A 459 -4.65 -6.18 23.42
N ASP A 460 -5.51 -7.03 23.96
CA ASP A 460 -5.45 -7.52 25.36
C ASP A 460 -4.18 -8.32 25.70
N GLN A 461 -3.33 -8.53 24.70
CA GLN A 461 -2.36 -9.60 24.67
C GLN A 461 -1.08 -9.07 24.04
N ASP A 462 -0.11 -8.76 24.89
CA ASP A 462 1.13 -8.09 24.48
C ASP A 462 1.94 -8.90 23.47
N SER A 463 2.55 -8.18 22.53
CA SER A 463 3.40 -8.76 21.48
C SER A 463 4.87 -8.80 21.91
N THR A 464 5.13 -9.25 23.14
CA THR A 464 6.47 -9.30 23.74
C THR A 464 7.47 -10.06 22.85
N HIS A 465 8.77 -9.74 22.97
CA HIS A 465 9.83 -10.46 22.26
C HIS A 465 9.77 -11.97 22.55
N ILE A 466 9.60 -12.34 23.82
CA ILE A 466 9.47 -13.74 24.26
C ILE A 466 8.31 -14.40 23.54
N ARG A 467 7.13 -13.79 23.57
CA ARG A 467 5.94 -14.39 22.98
C ARG A 467 6.03 -14.55 21.46
N ARG A 468 6.63 -13.58 20.78
CA ARG A 468 6.91 -13.69 19.34
C ARG A 468 7.90 -14.83 19.05
N ALA A 469 8.95 -14.96 19.87
CA ALA A 469 9.89 -16.07 19.77
C ALA A 469 9.19 -17.42 20.01
N SER A 470 8.40 -17.55 21.08
CA SER A 470 7.63 -18.77 21.37
C SER A 470 6.68 -19.14 20.23
N ARG A 471 5.93 -18.17 19.69
CA ARG A 471 5.05 -18.41 18.52
C ARG A 471 5.84 -18.80 17.27
N SER A 472 7.03 -18.24 17.07
CA SER A 472 7.89 -18.61 15.95
C SER A 472 8.40 -20.05 16.09
N ILE A 473 8.80 -20.46 17.30
CA ILE A 473 9.24 -21.83 17.61
C ILE A 473 8.09 -22.82 17.35
N VAL A 474 6.89 -22.53 17.86
CA VAL A 474 5.67 -23.36 17.65
C VAL A 474 5.25 -23.45 16.19
N ARG A 475 5.60 -22.47 15.34
CA ARG A 475 5.34 -22.53 13.89
C ARG A 475 6.40 -23.34 13.14
N GLN A 476 7.63 -23.42 13.67
CA GLN A 476 8.76 -24.09 13.01
C GLN A 476 8.91 -25.54 13.45
N GLY A 477 8.62 -25.85 14.70
CA GLY A 477 8.39 -27.22 15.15
C GLY A 477 6.88 -27.46 15.20
N ASN A 478 6.38 -28.58 14.70
CA ASN A 478 5.04 -29.09 15.02
C ASN A 478 4.96 -29.47 16.52
N ILE A 479 5.24 -28.53 17.41
CA ILE A 479 5.25 -28.71 18.86
C ILE A 479 4.12 -27.84 19.39
N ILE A 480 3.02 -28.52 19.75
CA ILE A 480 1.94 -27.92 20.53
C ILE A 480 2.53 -27.62 21.92
N LEU A 481 3.02 -26.40 22.12
CA LEU A 481 3.26 -25.88 23.47
C LEU A 481 1.91 -25.45 24.05
N PHE A 482 1.31 -26.34 24.82
CA PHE A 482 0.37 -25.95 25.86
C PHE A 482 1.13 -25.09 26.87
N VAL A 483 1.18 -23.77 26.62
CA VAL A 483 1.46 -22.83 27.71
C VAL A 483 0.16 -22.73 28.49
N GLY A 484 0.05 -23.64 29.46
CA GLY A 484 -1.04 -23.71 30.40
C GLY A 484 -1.28 -22.36 31.08
N VAL A 485 -2.55 -22.05 31.20
CA VAL A 485 -3.11 -21.07 32.11
C VAL A 485 -2.58 -21.37 33.51
N LEU A 486 -1.57 -20.64 33.95
CA LEU A 486 -1.15 -20.55 35.35
C LEU A 486 -1.06 -19.07 35.70
N PHE A 487 -2.23 -18.41 35.70
CA PHE A 487 -2.53 -17.19 36.47
C PHE A 487 -4.05 -16.98 36.40
N LYS A 488 -4.81 -17.97 36.89
CA LYS A 488 -6.25 -17.85 37.20
C LYS A 488 -6.63 -18.86 38.29
N SER A 489 -5.93 -18.76 39.41
CA SER A 489 -6.31 -19.32 40.70
C SER A 489 -5.49 -18.50 41.70
N ASP A 490 -6.14 -17.92 42.71
CA ASP A 490 -5.57 -17.12 43.82
C ASP A 490 -5.94 -15.63 43.88
N ILE A 491 -7.01 -15.18 43.21
CA ILE A 491 -7.75 -13.97 43.62
C ILE A 491 -9.27 -14.23 43.48
N LEU A 492 -9.78 -15.22 44.20
CA LEU A 492 -11.22 -15.36 44.43
C LEU A 492 -11.50 -16.09 45.75
N LEU A 493 -10.82 -15.69 46.83
CA LEU A 493 -11.12 -16.13 48.20
C LEU A 493 -10.41 -15.23 49.23
N ALA A 494 -10.67 -13.93 49.17
CA ALA A 494 -10.41 -12.99 50.26
C ALA A 494 -11.22 -11.72 50.00
N LEU A 495 -12.51 -11.77 50.32
CA LEU A 495 -13.35 -10.64 50.72
C LEU A 495 -14.69 -11.25 51.21
N VAL A 496 -14.60 -11.90 52.36
CA VAL A 496 -15.71 -11.99 53.32
C VAL A 496 -15.42 -10.90 54.35
N GLN A 497 -16.07 -9.75 54.17
CA GLN A 497 -16.68 -8.91 55.21
C GLN A 497 -17.56 -7.86 54.54
#